data_AF-A0A2W0CI68-F1
#
_entry.id   AF-A0A2W0CI68-F1
#
_cell.length_a   1.000
_cell.length_b   1.000
_cell.length_c   1.000
_cell.angle_alpha   90.00
_cell.angle_beta   90.00
_cell.angle_gamma   90.00
#
_symmetry.space_group_name_H-M   'P 1'
#
loop_
_entity.id
_entity.type
_entity.pdbx_description
1 polymer ?
#
loop_
_entity_poly.entity_id
_entity_poly.type
_entity_poly.pdbx_seq_one_letter_code
_entity_poly.pdbx_strand_id
1 'polypeptide(L)'
;MALGAKKAFAEEGGRWAHLAFIGCDASGNAGQERVRRGILIASIALPVTTELALDRFVRAYETRVSPQEVTVLKPESFPPEKQLLALSPAKEFAARSI
;
A
#
# COMPACT_ATOMS: atom_id res chain seq x y z
N MET A 1 -7.11 3.10 6.56
CA MET A 1 -8.19 2.13 6.86
C MET A 1 -7.70 0.82 7.46
N ALA A 2 -6.72 0.13 6.87
CA ALA A 2 -6.28 -1.21 7.31
C ALA A 2 -5.87 -1.33 8.80
N LEU A 3 -5.20 -0.31 9.35
CA LEU A 3 -4.78 -0.30 10.76
C LEU A 3 -5.96 -0.27 11.73
N GLY A 4 -7.02 0.48 11.40
CA GLY A 4 -8.23 0.54 12.22
C GLY A 4 -8.93 -0.82 12.25
N ALA A 5 -9.04 -1.47 11.10
CA ALA A 5 -9.56 -2.83 11.02
C ALA A 5 -8.73 -3.80 11.87
N LYS A 6 -7.40 -3.83 11.69
CA LYS A 6 -6.52 -4.70 12.49
C LYS A 6 -6.71 -4.48 13.99
N LYS A 7 -6.82 -3.23 14.43
CA LYS A 7 -7.08 -2.89 15.84
C LYS A 7 -8.43 -3.44 16.32
N ALA A 8 -9.51 -3.19 15.59
CA ALA A 8 -10.85 -3.69 15.95
C ALA A 8 -10.88 -5.23 16.05
N PHE A 9 -10.23 -5.92 15.11
CA PHE A 9 -10.13 -7.39 15.14
C PHE A 9 -9.30 -7.94 16.30
N ALA A 10 -8.31 -7.18 16.78
CA ALA A 10 -7.55 -7.53 17.97
C ALA A 10 -8.40 -7.37 19.25
N GLU A 11 -9.26 -6.36 19.29
CA GLU A 11 -10.17 -6.06 20.41
C GLU A 11 -11.34 -7.07 20.52
N GLU A 12 -11.72 -7.73 19.42
CA GLU A 12 -12.70 -8.85 19.35
C GLU A 12 -12.17 -10.18 19.93
N GLY A 13 -11.45 -10.13 21.06
CA GLY A 13 -10.99 -11.32 21.79
C GLY A 13 -9.98 -12.19 21.04
N GLY A 14 -9.27 -11.62 20.06
CA GLY A 14 -8.19 -12.31 19.34
C GLY A 14 -8.62 -13.40 18.34
N ARG A 15 -9.93 -13.67 18.19
CA ARG A 15 -10.48 -14.65 17.22
C ARG A 15 -9.94 -14.43 15.81
N TRP A 16 -9.72 -13.17 15.45
CA TRP A 16 -9.32 -12.74 14.11
C TRP A 16 -7.89 -12.20 14.06
N ALA A 17 -7.10 -12.36 15.13
CA ALA A 17 -5.74 -11.82 15.20
C ALA A 17 -4.77 -12.41 14.16
N HIS A 18 -5.09 -13.60 13.63
CA HIS A 18 -4.32 -14.31 12.61
C HIS A 18 -4.57 -13.82 11.18
N LEU A 19 -5.57 -12.96 10.97
CA LEU A 19 -5.89 -12.48 9.63
C LEU A 19 -4.76 -11.63 9.06
N ALA A 20 -4.50 -11.82 7.77
CA ALA A 20 -3.57 -11.00 7.03
C ALA A 20 -4.26 -9.69 6.61
N PHE A 21 -3.56 -8.56 6.82
CA PHE A 21 -4.07 -7.25 6.44
C PHE A 21 -3.21 -6.64 5.35
N ILE A 22 -3.85 -6.16 4.29
CA ILE A 22 -3.24 -5.35 3.23
C ILE A 22 -3.69 -3.89 3.33
N GLY A 23 -2.92 -2.98 2.74
CA GLY A 23 -3.24 -1.55 2.74
C GLY A 23 -2.98 -0.82 1.43
N CYS A 24 -3.25 0.48 1.46
CA CYS A 24 -2.83 1.48 0.49
C CYS A 24 -2.08 2.60 1.23
N ASP A 25 -1.45 3.49 0.48
CA ASP A 25 -0.71 4.67 0.99
C ASP A 25 0.60 4.33 1.71
N ALA A 26 1.33 3.34 1.19
CA ALA A 26 2.71 3.07 1.61
C ALA A 26 3.73 4.06 1.01
N SER A 27 3.31 5.28 0.68
CA SER A 27 4.16 6.32 0.13
C SER A 27 5.18 6.77 1.19
N GLY A 28 6.47 6.63 0.88
CA GLY A 28 7.57 6.97 1.79
C GLY A 28 7.75 6.00 2.97
N ASN A 29 8.69 6.34 3.86
CA ASN A 29 9.18 5.42 4.89
C ASN A 29 8.12 5.02 5.92
N ALA A 30 7.29 5.95 6.39
CA ALA A 30 6.31 5.68 7.44
C ALA A 30 5.22 4.68 7.01
N GLY A 31 4.85 4.71 5.73
CA GLY A 31 3.89 3.77 5.14
C GLY A 31 4.48 2.37 5.00
N GLN A 32 5.69 2.28 4.43
CA GLN A 32 6.43 1.03 4.23
C GLN A 32 6.82 0.35 5.55
N GLU A 33 7.07 1.13 6.60
CA GLU A 33 7.47 0.60 7.91
C GLU A 33 6.41 -0.32 8.54
N ARG A 34 5.13 -0.09 8.24
CA ARG A 34 4.04 -0.96 8.71
C ARG A 34 4.12 -2.35 8.07
N VAL A 35 4.62 -2.44 6.84
CA VAL A 35 4.87 -3.71 6.16
C VAL A 35 6.16 -4.34 6.69
N ARG A 36 7.24 -3.57 6.86
CA ARG A 36 8.51 -4.08 7.41
C ARG A 36 8.36 -4.66 8.82
N ARG A 37 7.50 -4.07 9.66
CA ARG A 37 7.20 -4.53 11.02
C ARG A 37 6.16 -5.67 11.08
N GLY A 38 5.67 -6.15 9.94
CA GLY A 38 4.65 -7.21 9.90
C GLY A 38 3.26 -6.80 10.40
N ILE A 39 3.00 -5.48 10.56
CA ILE A 39 1.67 -4.99 10.94
C ILE A 39 0.70 -5.23 9.78
N LEU A 40 1.14 -4.92 8.56
CA LEU A 40 0.50 -5.28 7.29
C LEU A 40 1.38 -6.29 6.55
N ILE A 41 0.78 -7.20 5.79
CA ILE A 41 1.54 -8.16 4.97
C ILE A 41 2.01 -7.56 3.64
N ALA A 42 1.28 -6.56 3.15
CA ALA A 42 1.58 -5.81 1.93
C ALA A 42 0.80 -4.50 1.91
N SER A 43 1.26 -3.54 1.12
CA SER A 43 0.54 -2.29 0.88
C SER A 43 0.90 -1.73 -0.49
N ILE A 44 -0.05 -1.06 -1.14
CA ILE A 44 0.25 -0.27 -2.34
C ILE A 44 0.98 1.01 -1.95
N ALA A 45 2.13 1.25 -2.55
CA ALA A 45 2.87 2.50 -2.52
C ALA A 45 2.44 3.37 -3.71
N LEU A 46 1.84 4.51 -3.41
CA LEU A 46 1.52 5.51 -4.43
C LEU A 46 2.74 6.43 -4.62
N PRO A 47 3.08 6.81 -5.85
CA PRO A 47 4.11 7.82 -6.08
C PRO A 47 3.70 9.14 -5.42
N VAL A 48 4.69 9.89 -4.93
CA VAL A 48 4.47 11.24 -4.42
C VAL A 48 4.09 12.13 -5.60
N THR A 49 2.92 12.77 -5.55
CA THR A 49 2.38 13.52 -6.69
C THR A 49 2.70 15.01 -6.64
N THR A 50 3.18 15.53 -5.51
CA THR A 50 3.41 16.96 -5.31
C THR A 50 4.41 17.54 -6.31
N GLU A 51 5.56 16.88 -6.51
CA GLU A 51 6.60 17.33 -7.45
C GLU A 51 6.05 17.39 -8.87
N LEU A 52 5.44 16.29 -9.34
CA LEU A 52 4.82 16.24 -10.66
C LEU A 52 3.73 17.31 -10.84
N ALA A 53 2.89 17.54 -9.83
CA ALA A 53 1.83 18.53 -9.90
C ALA A 53 2.41 19.95 -10.02
N LEU A 54 3.45 20.28 -9.26
CA LEU A 54 4.14 21.56 -9.34
C LEU A 54 4.82 21.77 -10.69
N ASP A 55 5.52 20.76 -11.21
CA ASP A 55 6.15 20.83 -12.53
C ASP A 55 5.13 21.10 -13.64
N ARG A 56 3.97 20.42 -13.58
CA ARG A 56 2.88 20.63 -14.54
C ARG A 56 2.29 22.03 -14.44
N PHE A 57 2.13 22.52 -13.21
CA PHE A 57 1.64 23.88 -12.97
C PHE A 57 2.61 24.94 -13.52
N VAL A 58 3.90 24.86 -13.17
CA VAL A 58 4.92 25.82 -13.63
C VAL A 58 5.00 25.84 -15.15
N ARG A 59 5.05 24.66 -15.79
CA ARG A 59 5.07 24.56 -17.25
C ARG A 59 3.83 25.19 -17.89
N ALA A 60 2.65 24.95 -17.34
CA ALA A 60 1.42 25.53 -17.85
C ALA A 60 1.40 27.06 -17.70
N TYR A 61 1.91 27.57 -16.58
CA TYR A 61 2.04 28.99 -16.31
C TYR A 61 2.98 29.69 -17.30
N GLU A 62 4.17 29.11 -17.53
CA GLU A 62 5.19 29.67 -18.42
C GLU A 62 4.77 29.61 -19.90
N THR A 63 4.20 28.48 -20.33
CA THR A 63 3.90 28.23 -21.75
C THR A 63 2.50 28.65 -22.19
N ARG A 64 1.61 28.94 -21.23
CA ARG A 64 0.16 29.14 -21.45
C ARG A 64 -0.54 27.94 -22.09
N VAL A 65 0.10 26.77 -22.10
CA VAL A 65 -0.48 25.51 -22.58
C VAL A 65 -1.06 24.75 -21.38
N SER A 66 -2.34 24.44 -21.44
CA SER A 66 -2.99 23.64 -20.41
C SER A 66 -2.35 22.25 -20.30
N PRO A 67 -2.13 21.73 -19.08
CA PRO A 67 -1.69 20.35 -18.91
C PRO A 67 -2.79 19.39 -19.34
N GLN A 68 -2.44 18.11 -19.48
CA GLN A 68 -3.45 17.06 -19.64
C GLN A 68 -4.41 17.08 -18.45
N GLU A 69 -5.71 16.95 -18.74
CA GLU A 69 -6.76 16.94 -17.72
C GLU A 69 -6.60 15.77 -16.73
N VAL A 70 -6.12 14.62 -17.22
CA VAL A 70 -5.90 13.42 -16.42
C VAL A 70 -4.49 12.89 -16.67
N THR A 71 -3.75 12.68 -15.58
CA THR A 71 -2.47 11.96 -15.60
C THR A 71 -2.62 10.71 -14.73
N VAL A 72 -2.45 9.54 -15.34
CA VAL A 72 -2.49 8.25 -14.64
C VAL A 72 -1.09 7.88 -14.18
N LEU A 73 -0.93 7.63 -12.88
CA LEU A 73 0.32 7.16 -12.30
C LEU A 73 0.21 5.70 -11.93
N LYS A 74 1.28 4.94 -12.21
CA LYS A 74 1.31 3.51 -11.90
C LYS A 74 1.50 3.33 -10.39
N PRO A 75 0.57 2.65 -9.69
CA PRO A 75 0.80 2.22 -8.32
C PRO A 75 1.83 1.10 -8.26
N GLU A 76 2.58 1.02 -7.15
CA GLU A 76 3.56 -0.04 -6.92
C GLU A 76 3.17 -0.90 -5.72
N SER A 77 3.39 -2.21 -5.80
CA SER A 77 3.24 -3.09 -4.65
C SER A 77 4.45 -2.98 -3.72
N PHE A 78 4.22 -2.91 -2.42
CA PHE A 78 5.24 -3.03 -1.40
C PHE A 78 4.89 -4.16 -0.40
N PRO A 79 5.67 -5.26 -0.34
CA PRO A 79 6.85 -5.52 -1.15
C PRO A 79 6.48 -5.79 -2.63
N PRO A 80 7.46 -5.80 -3.55
CA PRO A 80 7.23 -6.17 -4.95
C PRO A 80 6.52 -7.52 -5.08
N GLU A 81 5.65 -7.66 -6.08
CA GLU A 81 4.75 -8.81 -6.25
C GLU A 81 5.46 -10.17 -6.20
N LYS A 82 6.66 -10.25 -6.78
CA LYS A 82 7.49 -11.48 -6.75
C LYS A 82 7.84 -11.94 -5.34
N GLN A 83 7.93 -11.02 -4.38
CA GLN A 83 8.23 -11.32 -2.97
C GLN A 83 6.96 -11.69 -2.19
N LEU A 84 5.76 -11.33 -2.67
CA LEU A 84 4.50 -11.72 -2.03
C LEU A 84 4.28 -13.24 -2.08
N LEU A 85 4.77 -13.90 -3.13
CA LEU A 85 4.68 -15.37 -3.27
C LEU A 85 5.44 -16.10 -2.16
N ALA A 86 6.53 -15.52 -1.66
CA ALA A 86 7.29 -16.07 -0.53
C ALA A 86 6.60 -15.83 0.82
N LEU A 87 5.67 -14.86 0.90
CA LEU A 87 4.91 -14.49 2.09
C LEU A 87 3.53 -15.16 2.14
N SER A 88 3.16 -15.93 1.12
CA SER A 88 1.85 -16.57 1.03
C SER A 88 1.66 -17.58 2.17
N PRO A 89 0.64 -17.39 3.04
CA PRO A 89 0.25 -18.39 4.02
C PRO A 89 -0.41 -19.61 3.37
N ALA A 90 -0.46 -19.73 2.03
CA ALA A 90 -0.96 -20.93 1.36
C ALA A 90 -0.22 -22.22 1.78
N LYS A 91 1.04 -22.13 2.23
CA LYS A 91 1.73 -23.27 2.85
C LYS A 91 1.21 -23.64 4.24
N GLU A 92 0.62 -22.70 4.96
CA GLU A 92 0.18 -22.87 6.35
C GLU A 92 -1.35 -23.12 6.45
N PHE A 93 -2.15 -22.55 5.54
CA PHE A 93 -3.58 -22.83 5.41
C PHE A 93 -3.85 -24.26 4.91
N ALA A 94 -3.02 -24.78 3.99
CA ALA A 94 -3.08 -26.17 3.55
C ALA A 94 -2.68 -27.17 4.65
N ALA A 95 -1.76 -26.78 5.55
CA ALA A 95 -1.28 -27.63 6.64
C ALA A 95 -2.24 -27.70 7.84
N ARG A 96 -3.19 -26.76 7.96
CA ARG A 96 -4.22 -26.72 9.03
C ARG A 96 -5.59 -27.25 8.59
N SER A 97 -5.72 -27.70 7.34
CA SER A 97 -6.96 -28.23 6.77
C SER A 97 -6.98 -29.76 6.65
N ILE A 98 -6.13 -30.46 7.41
CA ILE A 98 -6.06 -31.93 7.52
C ILE A 98 -6.36 -32.34 8.95
#